data_AF-A0A2A4ZAU8-F1
#
_entry.id   AF-A0A2A4ZAU8-F1
#
_cell.length_a   1.000
_cell.length_b   1.000
_cell.length_c   1.000
_cell.angle_alpha   90.00
_cell.angle_beta   90.00
_cell.angle_gamma   90.00
#
_symmetry.space_group_name_H-M   'P 1'
#
loop_
_entity.id
_entity.type
_entity.pdbx_description
1 polymer ?
#
loop_
_entity_poly.entity_id
_entity_poly.type
_entity_poly.pdbx_seq_one_letter_code
_entity_poly.pdbx_strand_id
1 'polypeptide(L)'
;MGNLVISDREIVAQDAWGETVPDWIMTLVRECDGSSQNKVATRLGISAAVVSQAIRQSYQGNYDNIAMRVREIYMSGDIECPAIGVIASEICLHWRDEIRRGTSTDPQRILMTRFCRKCPRNRPNTNRAAETPAPDTEFKLVFKSRRSANAKS
;
A
#
# COMPACT_ATOMS: atom_id res chain seq x y z
N MET A 1 -29.13 22.43 8.56
CA MET A 1 -29.15 21.00 8.91
C MET A 1 -29.05 20.25 7.59
N GLY A 2 -27.84 19.82 7.23
CA GLY A 2 -27.63 19.11 5.96
C GLY A 2 -28.30 17.75 6.04
N ASN A 3 -29.17 17.43 5.08
CA ASN A 3 -29.72 16.09 4.95
C ASN A 3 -28.57 15.10 4.79
N LEU A 4 -28.38 14.24 5.79
CA LEU A 4 -27.69 12.97 5.63
C LEU A 4 -28.59 12.09 4.76
N VAL A 5 -28.54 12.29 3.45
CA VAL A 5 -29.12 11.33 2.51
C VAL A 5 -28.17 10.14 2.51
N ILE A 6 -28.48 9.15 3.33
CA ILE A 6 -27.86 7.83 3.26
C ILE A 6 -28.12 7.31 1.84
N SER A 7 -27.06 6.91 1.14
CA SER A 7 -27.20 6.44 -0.24
C SER A 7 -27.76 5.02 -0.27
N ASP A 8 -28.42 4.63 -1.38
CA ASP A 8 -28.89 3.25 -1.58
C ASP A 8 -27.77 2.22 -1.38
N ARG A 9 -26.52 2.59 -1.73
CA ARG A 9 -25.35 1.72 -1.57
C ARG A 9 -24.93 1.58 -0.11
N GLU A 10 -25.07 2.64 0.67
CA GLU A 10 -24.77 2.64 2.10
C GLU A 10 -25.76 1.75 2.86
N ILE A 11 -27.05 1.82 2.52
CA ILE A 11 -28.08 0.91 3.09
C ILE A 11 -27.72 -0.55 2.78
N VAL A 12 -27.40 -0.86 1.51
CA VAL A 12 -27.02 -2.23 1.12
C VAL A 12 -25.77 -2.72 1.86
N ALA A 13 -24.80 -1.84 2.11
CA ALA A 13 -23.61 -2.19 2.89
C ALA A 13 -23.95 -2.49 4.35
N GLN A 14 -24.81 -1.67 4.97
CA GLN A 14 -25.26 -1.87 6.35
C GLN A 14 -26.08 -3.15 6.50
N ASP A 15 -27.01 -3.42 5.58
CA ASP A 15 -27.82 -4.64 5.58
C ASP A 15 -26.96 -5.91 5.42
N ALA A 16 -25.91 -5.84 4.60
CA ALA A 16 -25.03 -6.98 4.36
C ALA A 16 -24.08 -7.26 5.52
N TRP A 17 -23.39 -6.22 6.03
CA TRP A 17 -22.34 -6.38 7.06
C TRP A 17 -22.89 -6.36 8.50
N GLY A 18 -24.13 -5.89 8.69
CA GLY A 18 -24.77 -5.80 10.00
C GLY A 18 -24.29 -4.63 10.84
N GLU A 19 -24.22 -4.82 12.17
CA GLU A 19 -23.98 -3.76 13.16
C GLU A 19 -22.61 -3.07 13.01
N THR A 20 -21.62 -3.75 12.42
CA THR A 20 -20.26 -3.22 12.25
C THR A 20 -19.80 -3.28 10.80
N VAL A 21 -20.07 -2.23 10.04
CA VAL A 21 -19.54 -2.08 8.67
C VAL A 21 -18.06 -1.68 8.71
N PRO A 22 -17.16 -2.37 7.99
CA PRO A 22 -15.75 -1.99 7.93
C PRO A 22 -15.54 -0.59 7.34
N ASP A 23 -14.55 0.12 7.88
CA ASP A 23 -14.12 1.46 7.46
C ASP A 23 -13.86 1.58 5.95
N TRP A 24 -13.17 0.59 5.39
CA TRP A 24 -12.82 0.55 3.97
C TRP A 24 -14.05 0.29 3.09
N ILE A 25 -15.10 -0.39 3.58
CA ILE A 25 -16.37 -0.56 2.86
C ILE A 25 -17.11 0.77 2.79
N MET A 26 -17.19 1.50 3.90
CA MET A 26 -17.82 2.83 3.93
C MET A 26 -17.10 3.81 3.01
N THR A 27 -15.76 3.75 2.98
CA THR A 27 -14.94 4.53 2.05
C THR A 27 -15.26 4.14 0.60
N LEU A 28 -15.32 2.84 0.30
CA LEU A 28 -15.65 2.34 -1.03
C LEU A 28 -17.03 2.80 -1.52
N VAL A 29 -18.03 2.78 -0.65
CA VAL A 29 -19.39 3.29 -0.93
C VAL A 29 -19.35 4.77 -1.26
N ARG A 30 -18.72 5.59 -0.39
CA ARG A 30 -18.59 7.04 -0.59
C ARG A 30 -17.94 7.38 -1.94
N GLU A 31 -16.86 6.69 -2.29
CA GLU A 31 -16.16 6.91 -3.55
C GLU A 31 -16.99 6.48 -4.77
N CYS A 32 -17.79 5.43 -4.64
CA CYS A 32 -18.73 5.01 -5.68
C CYS A 32 -19.86 6.01 -5.88
N ASP A 33 -20.35 6.63 -4.80
CA ASP A 33 -21.42 7.62 -4.85
C ASP A 33 -20.94 8.98 -5.37
N GLY A 34 -19.72 9.37 -5.01
CA GLY A 34 -19.07 10.59 -5.55
C GLY A 34 -18.61 10.46 -7.00
N SER A 35 -18.56 9.24 -7.55
CA SER A 35 -18.07 8.99 -8.91
C SER A 35 -18.91 7.93 -9.65
N SER A 36 -18.27 6.86 -10.12
CA SER A 36 -18.95 5.67 -10.62
C SER A 36 -18.22 4.41 -10.23
N GLN A 37 -18.98 3.35 -9.97
CA GLN A 37 -18.44 2.04 -9.59
C GLN A 37 -17.37 1.53 -10.59
N ASN A 38 -17.53 1.78 -11.89
CA ASN A 38 -16.56 1.37 -12.91
C ASN A 38 -15.24 2.16 -12.82
N LYS A 39 -15.31 3.46 -12.47
CA LYS A 39 -14.10 4.28 -12.27
C LYS A 39 -13.34 3.81 -11.03
N VAL A 40 -14.06 3.58 -9.93
CA VAL A 40 -13.49 3.06 -8.68
C VAL A 40 -12.87 1.68 -8.90
N ALA A 41 -13.57 0.78 -9.59
CA ALA A 41 -13.06 -0.56 -9.89
C ALA A 41 -11.77 -0.53 -10.71
N THR A 42 -11.75 0.29 -11.78
CA THR A 42 -10.56 0.50 -12.62
C THR A 42 -9.38 1.00 -11.79
N ARG A 43 -9.62 1.99 -10.91
CA ARG A 43 -8.58 2.56 -10.05
C ARG A 43 -8.02 1.54 -9.05
N LEU A 44 -8.89 0.72 -8.46
CA LEU A 44 -8.51 -0.37 -7.56
C LEU A 44 -7.84 -1.56 -8.28
N GLY A 45 -7.86 -1.61 -9.61
CA GLY A 45 -7.34 -2.73 -10.40
C GLY A 45 -8.14 -4.03 -10.20
N ILE A 46 -9.44 -3.93 -9.94
CA ILE A 46 -10.37 -5.05 -9.78
C ILE A 46 -11.61 -4.85 -10.66
N SER A 47 -12.42 -5.90 -10.85
CA SER A 47 -13.64 -5.77 -11.65
C SER A 47 -14.76 -5.07 -10.87
N ALA A 48 -15.65 -4.38 -11.58
CA ALA A 48 -16.82 -3.73 -10.98
C ALA A 48 -17.74 -4.74 -10.26
N ALA A 49 -17.80 -5.99 -10.76
CA ALA A 49 -18.51 -7.08 -10.10
C ALA A 49 -17.94 -7.38 -8.72
N VAL A 50 -16.60 -7.42 -8.56
CA VAL A 50 -15.94 -7.63 -7.26
C VAL A 50 -16.27 -6.49 -6.30
N VAL A 51 -16.28 -5.24 -6.75
CA VAL A 51 -16.72 -4.08 -5.94
C VAL A 51 -18.16 -4.28 -5.46
N SER A 52 -19.05 -4.69 -6.37
CA SER A 52 -20.47 -4.94 -6.09
C SER A 52 -20.68 -6.05 -5.05
N GLN A 53 -19.88 -7.12 -5.16
CA GLN A 53 -19.92 -8.27 -4.26
C GLN A 53 -19.29 -7.95 -2.90
N ALA A 54 -18.24 -7.13 -2.88
CA ALA A 54 -17.62 -6.68 -1.63
C ALA A 54 -18.58 -5.82 -0.80
N ILE A 55 -19.31 -4.90 -1.43
CA ILE A 55 -20.33 -4.07 -0.76
C ILE A 55 -21.43 -4.96 -0.16
N ARG A 56 -21.88 -5.99 -0.88
CA ARG A 56 -22.91 -6.96 -0.44
C ARG A 56 -22.38 -8.11 0.43
N GLN A 57 -21.11 -8.08 0.82
CA GLN A 57 -20.45 -9.16 1.57
C GLN A 57 -20.62 -10.56 0.93
N SER A 58 -20.76 -10.64 -0.39
CA SER A 58 -21.01 -11.89 -1.13
C SER A 58 -19.79 -12.38 -1.93
N TYR A 59 -18.70 -11.65 -1.88
CA TYR A 59 -17.45 -12.02 -2.55
C TYR A 59 -16.83 -13.26 -1.88
N GLN A 60 -16.45 -14.24 -2.70
CA GLN A 60 -15.87 -15.51 -2.24
C GLN A 60 -14.33 -15.51 -2.22
N GLY A 61 -13.71 -14.41 -2.61
CA GLY A 61 -12.26 -14.27 -2.62
C GLY A 61 -11.71 -13.64 -1.35
N ASN A 62 -10.47 -13.18 -1.43
CA ASN A 62 -9.77 -12.59 -0.30
C ASN A 62 -10.16 -11.11 -0.10
N TYR A 63 -10.87 -10.81 0.99
CA TYR A 63 -11.25 -9.45 1.38
C TYR A 63 -10.06 -8.59 1.83
N ASP A 64 -9.03 -9.18 2.45
CA ASP A 64 -7.85 -8.45 2.91
C ASP A 64 -7.12 -7.76 1.75
N ASN A 65 -7.06 -8.40 0.59
CA ASN A 65 -6.49 -7.81 -0.62
C ASN A 65 -7.30 -6.61 -1.12
N ILE A 66 -8.63 -6.68 -1.05
CA ILE A 66 -9.51 -5.56 -1.43
C ILE A 66 -9.34 -4.43 -0.42
N ALA A 67 -9.41 -4.74 0.87
CA ALA A 67 -9.29 -3.79 1.95
C ALA A 67 -7.92 -3.08 1.92
N MET A 68 -6.83 -3.82 1.68
CA MET A 68 -5.49 -3.24 1.49
C MET A 68 -5.50 -2.25 0.32
N ARG A 69 -6.05 -2.61 -0.84
CA ARG A 69 -6.08 -1.72 -2.01
C ARG A 69 -6.88 -0.45 -1.75
N VAL A 70 -8.07 -0.58 -1.15
CA VAL A 70 -8.91 0.57 -0.81
C VAL A 70 -8.18 1.49 0.15
N ARG A 71 -7.54 0.93 1.19
CA ARG A 71 -6.73 1.71 2.12
C ARG A 71 -5.58 2.41 1.41
N GLU A 72 -4.78 1.70 0.62
CA GLU A 72 -3.63 2.27 -0.09
C GLU A 72 -4.00 3.37 -1.10
N ILE A 73 -5.20 3.36 -1.66
CA ILE A 73 -5.62 4.31 -2.71
C ILE A 73 -6.41 5.49 -2.15
N TYR A 74 -7.33 5.25 -1.22
CA TYR A 74 -8.29 6.26 -0.76
C TYR A 74 -8.05 6.76 0.66
N MET A 75 -7.35 5.97 1.49
CA MET A 75 -7.16 6.30 2.91
C MET A 75 -5.70 6.64 3.25
N SER A 76 -4.76 6.08 2.50
CA SER A 76 -3.33 6.36 2.63
C SER A 76 -2.97 7.60 1.82
N GLY A 77 -2.16 8.48 2.42
CA GLY A 77 -1.60 9.65 1.74
C GLY A 77 -0.27 9.34 1.06
N ASP A 78 0.68 10.24 1.27
CA ASP A 78 2.03 10.12 0.74
C ASP A 78 2.91 9.22 1.60
N ILE A 79 3.83 8.52 0.95
CA ILE A 79 4.80 7.62 1.57
C ILE A 79 6.21 7.92 1.05
N GLU A 80 7.21 7.57 1.86
CA GLU A 80 8.61 7.65 1.45
C GLU A 80 9.05 6.40 0.69
N CYS A 81 9.31 6.54 -0.61
CA CYS A 81 9.86 5.49 -1.45
C CYS A 81 11.40 5.59 -1.51
N PRO A 82 12.15 4.54 -1.16
CA PRO A 82 13.62 4.56 -1.23
C PRO A 82 14.22 4.82 -2.62
N ALA A 83 13.43 4.67 -3.68
CA ALA A 83 13.90 4.86 -5.06
C ALA A 83 13.56 6.24 -5.64
N ILE A 84 12.42 6.82 -5.27
CA ILE A 84 11.86 8.03 -5.90
C ILE A 84 11.79 9.21 -4.91
N GLY A 85 11.70 8.93 -3.61
CA GLY A 85 11.36 9.92 -2.58
C GLY A 85 9.88 9.87 -2.21
N VAL A 86 9.31 11.00 -1.82
CA VAL A 86 7.91 11.11 -1.39
C VAL A 86 6.98 10.90 -2.59
N ILE A 87 6.11 9.89 -2.52
CA ILE A 87 5.13 9.56 -3.56
C ILE A 87 3.80 9.17 -2.94
N ALA A 88 2.70 9.36 -3.67
CA ALA A 88 1.39 8.85 -3.24
C ALA A 88 1.42 7.32 -3.08
N SER A 89 0.73 6.81 -2.06
CA SER A 89 0.62 5.37 -1.77
C SER A 89 0.09 4.57 -2.97
N GLU A 90 -0.83 5.13 -3.75
CA GLU A 90 -1.34 4.54 -5.00
C GLU A 90 -0.22 4.28 -6.02
N ILE A 91 0.73 5.21 -6.19
CA ILE A 91 1.86 5.06 -7.11
C ILE A 91 2.78 3.92 -6.64
N CYS A 92 2.98 3.78 -5.33
CA CYS A 92 3.72 2.66 -4.76
C CYS A 92 3.02 1.32 -5.02
N LEU A 93 1.69 1.26 -4.85
CA LEU A 93 0.89 0.08 -5.17
C LEU A 93 1.02 -0.30 -6.64
N HIS A 94 0.92 0.68 -7.56
CA HIS A 94 1.09 0.46 -8.99
C HIS A 94 2.44 -0.21 -9.31
N TRP A 95 3.55 0.32 -8.78
CA TRP A 95 4.87 -0.26 -8.99
C TRP A 95 5.01 -1.67 -8.39
N ARG A 96 4.42 -1.92 -7.22
CA ARG A 96 4.41 -3.27 -6.62
C ARG A 96 3.65 -4.27 -7.50
N ASP A 97 2.51 -3.88 -8.05
CA ASP A 97 1.71 -4.73 -8.93
C ASP A 97 2.41 -4.97 -10.27
N GLU A 98 3.05 -3.96 -10.86
CA GLU A 98 3.89 -4.12 -12.06
C GLU A 98 5.02 -5.14 -11.84
N ILE A 99 5.68 -5.12 -10.69
CA ILE A 99 6.78 -6.07 -10.41
C ILE A 99 6.25 -7.49 -10.24
N ARG A 100 5.05 -7.66 -9.67
CA ARG A 100 4.40 -8.97 -9.54
C ARG A 100 4.00 -9.56 -10.88
N ARG A 101 3.76 -8.73 -11.91
CA ARG A 101 3.51 -9.19 -13.29
C ARG A 101 4.74 -9.82 -13.96
N GLY A 102 5.91 -9.80 -13.32
CA GLY A 102 7.10 -10.53 -13.78
C GLY A 102 8.14 -9.65 -14.47
N THR A 103 8.94 -10.25 -15.34
CA THR A 103 10.03 -9.59 -16.07
C THR A 103 9.52 -8.60 -17.11
N SER A 104 10.24 -7.51 -17.31
CA SER A 104 9.95 -6.49 -18.33
C SER A 104 11.24 -6.03 -18.98
N THR A 105 11.15 -5.56 -20.22
CA THR A 105 12.22 -4.91 -20.98
C THR A 105 12.27 -3.40 -20.77
N ASP A 106 11.25 -2.81 -20.13
CA ASP A 106 11.20 -1.38 -19.80
C ASP A 106 12.30 -1.02 -18.79
N PRO A 107 13.22 -0.09 -19.11
CA PRO A 107 14.27 0.38 -18.21
C PRO A 107 13.74 0.85 -16.85
N GLN A 108 12.60 1.55 -16.82
CA GLN A 108 12.02 2.06 -15.57
C GLN A 108 11.56 0.91 -14.68
N ARG A 109 10.88 -0.09 -15.26
CA ARG A 109 10.45 -1.28 -14.53
C ARG A 109 11.63 -2.15 -14.10
N ILE A 110 12.70 -2.25 -14.89
CA ILE A 110 13.92 -2.96 -14.49
C ILE A 110 14.57 -2.29 -13.28
N LEU A 111 14.70 -0.96 -13.28
CA LEU A 111 15.22 -0.19 -12.15
C LEU A 111 14.34 -0.38 -10.92
N MET A 112 13.03 -0.20 -11.07
CA MET A 112 12.08 -0.31 -9.96
C MET A 112 12.08 -1.71 -9.35
N THR A 113 12.19 -2.74 -10.18
CA THR A 113 12.29 -4.13 -9.71
C THR A 113 13.45 -4.34 -8.73
N ARG A 114 14.60 -3.69 -8.95
CA ARG A 114 15.77 -3.80 -8.05
C ARG A 114 15.49 -3.18 -6.67
N PHE A 115 14.85 -2.02 -6.63
CA PHE A 115 14.55 -1.31 -5.38
C PHE A 115 13.38 -1.94 -4.63
N CYS A 116 12.25 -2.14 -5.31
CA CYS A 116 11.04 -2.68 -4.69
C CYS A 116 11.21 -4.12 -4.20
N ARG A 117 12.07 -4.96 -4.79
CA ARG A 117 12.38 -6.30 -4.21
C ARG A 117 13.06 -6.22 -2.82
N LYS A 118 13.74 -5.11 -2.53
CA LYS A 118 14.37 -4.84 -1.23
C LYS A 118 13.47 -4.06 -0.27
N CYS A 119 12.41 -3.43 -0.78
CA CYS A 119 11.49 -2.61 0.00
C CYS A 119 10.69 -3.46 1.02
N PRO A 120 10.60 -3.04 2.30
CA PRO A 120 9.80 -3.75 3.31
C PRO A 120 8.33 -3.85 2.88
N ARG A 121 7.74 -2.79 2.31
CA ARG A 121 6.34 -2.74 1.87
C ARG A 121 5.98 -3.72 0.74
N ASN A 122 6.97 -4.32 0.10
CA ASN A 122 6.78 -5.33 -0.94
C ASN A 122 7.05 -6.77 -0.46
N ARG A 123 7.58 -6.95 0.75
CA ARG A 123 7.87 -8.27 1.30
C ARG A 123 6.62 -8.85 1.98
N PRO A 124 6.22 -10.11 1.69
CA PRO A 124 4.97 -10.70 2.16
C PRO A 124 4.86 -10.91 3.69
N ASN A 125 5.83 -10.45 4.49
CA ASN A 125 5.98 -10.88 5.90
C ASN A 125 6.35 -9.74 6.86
N THR A 126 6.39 -8.46 6.44
CA THR A 126 6.96 -7.39 7.28
C THR A 126 5.96 -6.40 7.88
N ASN A 127 4.66 -6.72 7.89
CA ASN A 127 3.65 -5.91 8.60
C ASN A 127 3.70 -6.05 10.14
N ARG A 128 4.89 -6.25 10.74
CA ARG A 128 5.10 -6.20 12.20
C ARG A 128 6.38 -5.46 12.64
N ALA A 129 7.17 -4.88 11.72
CA ALA A 129 8.51 -4.36 12.06
C ALA A 129 8.82 -2.95 11.53
N ALA A 130 7.80 -2.11 11.34
CA ALA A 130 8.00 -0.69 11.01
C ALA A 130 7.34 0.19 12.07
N GLU A 131 7.71 -0.03 13.34
CA GLU A 131 7.49 0.94 14.41
C GLU A 131 8.87 1.49 14.80
N THR A 132 9.04 2.79 14.51
CA THR A 132 10.10 3.76 14.84
C THR A 132 11.52 3.56 14.26
N PRO A 133 12.02 4.49 13.40
CA PRO A 133 13.46 4.64 13.19
C PRO A 133 14.09 5.18 14.49
N ALA A 134 14.90 4.35 15.16
CA ALA A 134 15.69 4.79 16.30
C ALA A 134 16.69 5.89 15.84
N PRO A 135 16.83 6.99 16.61
CA PRO A 135 17.78 8.05 16.29
C PRO A 135 19.23 7.56 16.43
N ASP A 136 19.99 7.85 15.37
CA ASP A 136 21.44 8.07 15.29
C ASP A 136 22.30 7.53 16.44
N THR A 137 22.89 6.34 16.22
CA THR A 137 24.09 5.93 16.98
C THR A 137 25.34 6.23 16.16
N GLU A 138 25.98 7.32 16.56
CA GLU A 138 27.36 7.76 16.35
C GLU A 138 28.28 6.93 15.44
N PHE A 139 28.76 7.61 14.40
CA PHE A 139 29.87 7.24 13.55
C PHE A 139 31.18 7.24 14.35
N LYS A 140 31.54 6.11 14.98
CA LYS A 140 32.89 5.96 15.55
C LYS A 140 33.93 5.78 14.44
N LEU A 141 34.54 6.90 14.05
CA LEU A 141 35.81 6.98 13.33
C LEU A 141 36.90 6.19 14.10
N VAL A 142 37.15 4.95 13.70
CA VAL A 142 38.34 4.22 14.15
C VAL A 142 39.50 4.57 13.21
N PHE A 143 40.22 5.63 13.56
CA PHE A 143 41.55 5.92 13.01
C PHE A 143 42.52 4.80 13.43
N LYS A 144 42.78 3.83 12.55
CA LYS A 144 43.90 2.89 12.73
C LYS A 144 45.21 3.58 12.30
N SER A 145 45.82 4.27 13.26
CA SER A 145 47.26 4.56 13.23
C SER A 145 48.04 3.23 13.21
N ARG A 146 48.85 3.02 12.17
CA ARG A 146 49.99 2.08 12.23
C ARG A 146 51.24 2.80 11.74
N ARG A 147 52.07 3.27 12.67
CA ARG A 147 53.51 3.38 12.44
C ARG A 147 54.26 2.55 13.48
N SER A 148 55.08 1.66 12.92
CA SER A 148 56.43 1.26 13.33
C SER A 148 56.66 0.74 14.74
N ALA A 149 57.06 -0.52 14.83
CA ALA A 149 58.44 -0.91 15.14
C ALA A 149 58.46 -2.40 15.50
N ASN A 150 59.32 -3.21 14.87
CA ASN A 150 59.92 -4.31 15.60
C ASN A 150 61.39 -4.45 15.22
N ALA A 151 62.20 -4.54 16.27
CA ALA A 151 63.64 -4.67 16.27
C ALA A 151 64.05 -6.14 16.48
N LYS A 152 65.34 -6.40 16.23
CA LYS A 152 66.15 -7.62 16.52
C LYS A 152 66.07 -8.69 15.42
N SER A 153 67.17 -9.25 14.90
CA SER A 153 68.56 -9.39 15.40
C SER A 153 69.61 -9.01 14.35
#